data_AF-A0A7R8NTK0-F1
#
_entry.id   AF-A0A7R8NTK0-F1
#
_cell.length_a   1.000
_cell.length_b   1.000
_cell.length_c   1.000
_cell.angle_alpha   90.00
_cell.angle_beta   90.00
_cell.angle_gamma   90.00
#
_symmetry.space_group_name_H-M   'P 1'
#
loop_
_entity.id
_entity.type
_entity.pdbx_description
1 polymer ?
#
loop_
_entity_poly.entity_id
_entity_poly.type
_entity_poly.pdbx_seq_one_letter_code
_entity_poly.pdbx_strand_id
1 'polypeptide(L)'
;MTVVSAQRRGNFLGLVDRYWRKSGYRLREINAHADAPAMYAETKDGFVVSLIVADKGQVHFDVDSPCVQASEVADPISQATAPLDPEAEFIPRPNIHSDFWSAETPEVGVTSGR
;
A
#
# COMPACT_ATOMS: atom_id res chain seq x y z
N MET A 1 4.26 11.62 4.62
CA MET A 1 4.19 10.14 4.66
C MET A 1 5.54 9.59 5.10
N THR A 2 5.57 8.44 5.79
CA THR A 2 6.82 7.79 6.25
C THR A 2 7.57 7.14 5.10
N VAL A 3 8.89 7.30 5.07
CA VAL A 3 9.79 6.65 4.11
C VAL A 3 10.05 5.20 4.54
N VAL A 4 9.71 4.23 3.70
CA VAL A 4 10.13 2.82 3.88
C VAL A 4 11.41 2.57 3.07
N SER A 5 12.53 2.41 3.77
CA SER A 5 13.83 2.20 3.14
C SER A 5 13.87 0.90 2.32
N ALA A 6 14.79 0.82 1.36
CA ALA A 6 15.00 -0.38 0.54
C ALA A 6 15.23 -1.63 1.41
N GLN A 7 15.94 -1.48 2.53
CA GLN A 7 16.25 -2.57 3.47
C GLN A 7 15.05 -3.04 4.29
N ARG A 8 13.98 -2.24 4.35
CA ARG A 8 12.77 -2.53 5.14
C ARG A 8 11.56 -2.95 4.29
N ARG A 9 11.55 -2.71 2.97
CA ARG A 9 10.37 -2.97 2.10
C ARG A 9 9.92 -4.43 2.16
N GLY A 10 10.86 -5.37 2.09
CA GLY A 10 10.55 -6.80 2.19
C GLY A 10 9.93 -7.18 3.53
N ASN A 11 10.47 -6.66 4.64
CA ASN A 11 9.94 -6.89 5.98
C ASN A 11 8.53 -6.31 6.14
N PHE A 12 8.31 -5.11 5.60
CA PHE A 12 7.01 -4.45 5.61
C PHE A 12 5.95 -5.27 4.87
N LEU A 13 6.24 -5.69 3.63
CA LEU A 13 5.33 -6.56 2.87
C LEU A 13 5.08 -7.89 3.60
N GLY A 14 6.12 -8.52 4.14
CA GLY A 14 5.96 -9.77 4.90
C GLY A 14 5.08 -9.62 6.15
N LEU A 15 5.14 -8.47 6.84
CA LEU A 15 4.26 -8.18 7.97
C LEU A 15 2.80 -8.07 7.53
N VAL A 16 2.54 -7.37 6.43
CA VAL A 16 1.18 -7.19 5.91
C VAL A 16 0.63 -8.50 5.34
N ASP A 17 1.42 -9.30 4.63
CA ASP A 17 1.02 -10.62 4.11
C ASP A 17 0.51 -11.52 5.24
N ARG A 18 1.28 -11.64 6.32
CA ARG A 18 0.89 -12.43 7.49
C ARG A 18 -0.42 -11.93 8.11
N TYR A 19 -0.59 -10.61 8.21
CA TYR A 19 -1.82 -10.02 8.74
C TYR A 19 -3.01 -10.31 7.84
N TRP A 20 -2.90 -10.05 6.54
CA TRP A 20 -3.96 -10.30 5.56
C TRP A 20 -4.41 -11.75 5.52
N ARG A 21 -3.45 -12.69 5.48
CA ARG A 21 -3.76 -14.14 5.54
C ARG A 21 -4.51 -14.50 6.82
N LYS A 22 -4.08 -13.98 7.97
CA LYS A 22 -4.77 -14.19 9.26
C LYS A 22 -6.19 -13.60 9.25
N SER A 23 -6.39 -12.50 8.54
CA SER A 23 -7.69 -11.85 8.34
C SER A 23 -8.57 -12.52 7.29
N GLY A 24 -8.11 -13.61 6.66
CA GLY A 24 -8.87 -14.39 5.69
C GLY A 24 -8.84 -13.82 4.27
N TYR A 25 -7.89 -12.93 3.96
CA TYR A 25 -7.64 -12.48 2.61
C TYR A 25 -6.91 -13.59 1.85
N ARG A 26 -7.21 -13.72 0.56
CA ARG A 26 -6.52 -14.65 -0.33
C ARG A 26 -5.47 -13.92 -1.12
N LEU A 27 -4.20 -14.19 -0.86
CA LEU A 27 -3.12 -13.66 -1.67
C LEU A 27 -3.23 -14.19 -3.10
N ARG A 28 -3.16 -13.30 -4.09
CA ARG A 28 -3.24 -13.61 -5.52
C ARG A 28 -1.86 -13.64 -6.15
N GLU A 29 -1.04 -12.63 -5.89
CA GLU A 29 0.26 -12.46 -6.53
C GLU A 29 1.22 -11.63 -5.66
N ILE A 30 2.53 -11.85 -5.87
CA ILE A 30 3.61 -11.04 -5.31
C ILE A 30 4.50 -10.59 -6.47
N ASN A 31 4.72 -9.28 -6.59
CA ASN A 31 5.76 -8.73 -7.44
C ASN A 31 7.03 -8.50 -6.62
N ALA A 32 8.09 -9.24 -6.93
CA ALA A 32 9.37 -9.17 -6.23
C ALA A 32 10.36 -8.16 -6.83
N HIS A 33 9.89 -7.19 -7.64
CA HIS A 33 10.76 -6.15 -8.20
C HIS A 33 11.51 -5.38 -7.11
N ALA A 34 12.82 -5.21 -7.25
CA ALA A 34 13.67 -4.64 -6.20
C ALA A 34 13.26 -3.21 -5.82
N ASP A 35 12.92 -2.39 -6.81
CA ASP A 35 12.58 -0.98 -6.59
C ASP A 35 11.11 -0.72 -6.27
N ALA A 36 10.24 -1.64 -6.67
CA ALA A 36 8.79 -1.47 -6.62
C ALA A 36 8.09 -2.79 -6.22
N PRO A 37 8.44 -3.39 -5.08
CA PRO A 37 7.86 -4.64 -4.68
C PRO A 37 6.38 -4.43 -4.30
N ALA A 38 5.54 -5.40 -4.64
CA ALA A 38 4.10 -5.31 -4.43
C ALA A 38 3.48 -6.65 -4.04
N MET A 39 2.29 -6.57 -3.43
CA MET A 39 1.44 -7.71 -3.14
C MET A 39 0.00 -7.41 -3.52
N TYR A 40 -0.68 -8.43 -4.02
CA TYR A 40 -2.07 -8.35 -4.44
C TYR A 40 -2.85 -9.44 -3.72
N ALA A 41 -3.91 -9.05 -3.02
CA ALA A 41 -4.77 -9.97 -2.28
C ALA A 41 -6.24 -9.69 -2.62
N GLU A 42 -7.09 -10.63 -2.27
CA GLU A 42 -8.53 -10.50 -2.42
C GLU A 42 -9.21 -10.70 -1.07
N THR A 43 -10.20 -9.85 -0.77
CA THR A 43 -11.05 -10.00 0.41
C THR A 43 -12.06 -11.12 0.21
N LYS A 44 -12.77 -11.52 1.28
CA LYS A 44 -13.87 -12.50 1.17
C LYS A 44 -15.02 -12.01 0.29
N ASP A 45 -15.21 -10.70 0.24
CA ASP A 45 -16.30 -10.06 -0.51
C ASP A 45 -15.89 -9.71 -1.96
N GLY A 46 -14.72 -10.18 -2.41
CA GLY A 46 -14.28 -10.07 -3.80
C GLY A 46 -13.58 -8.75 -4.16
N PHE A 47 -13.26 -7.90 -3.18
CA PHE A 47 -12.43 -6.71 -3.42
C PHE A 47 -10.99 -7.13 -3.64
N VAL A 48 -10.32 -6.50 -4.60
CA VAL A 48 -8.88 -6.69 -4.82
C VAL A 48 -8.15 -5.57 -4.08
N VAL A 49 -7.17 -5.94 -3.27
CA VAL A 49 -6.36 -5.02 -2.49
C VAL A 49 -4.92 -5.13 -2.97
N SER A 50 -4.35 -4.01 -3.37
CA SER A 50 -2.94 -3.90 -3.74
C SER A 50 -2.16 -3.18 -2.63
N LEU A 51 -0.92 -3.59 -2.42
CA LEU A 51 0.03 -2.86 -1.59
C LEU A 51 1.35 -2.78 -2.34
N ILE A 52 1.80 -1.56 -2.63
CA ILE A 52 3.00 -1.31 -3.44
C ILE A 52 3.92 -0.40 -2.65
N VAL A 53 5.21 -0.75 -2.54
CA VAL A 53 6.22 0.22 -2.09
C VAL A 53 6.82 0.87 -3.33
N ALA A 54 6.33 2.06 -3.68
CA ALA A 54 6.69 2.80 -4.87
C ALA A 54 7.92 3.72 -4.66
N ASP A 55 8.05 4.73 -5.52
CA ASP A 55 9.18 5.66 -5.51
C ASP A 55 9.45 6.26 -4.13
N LYS A 56 10.73 6.42 -3.80
CA LYS A 56 11.24 6.92 -2.50
C LYS A 56 10.67 6.19 -1.27
N GLY A 57 10.20 4.96 -1.41
CA GLY A 57 9.66 4.18 -0.29
C GLY A 57 8.24 4.57 0.11
N GLN A 58 7.48 5.19 -0.81
CA GLN A 58 6.09 5.54 -0.60
C GLN A 58 5.20 4.30 -0.69
N VAL A 59 4.49 3.98 0.38
CA VAL A 59 3.53 2.88 0.39
C VAL A 59 2.20 3.37 -0.19
N HIS A 60 1.74 2.69 -1.24
CA HIS A 60 0.41 2.85 -1.83
C HIS A 60 -0.44 1.65 -1.43
N PHE A 61 -1.70 1.93 -1.11
CA PHE A 61 -2.69 0.93 -0.75
C PHE A 61 -3.95 1.24 -1.55
N ASP A 62 -4.25 0.41 -2.53
CA ASP A 62 -5.41 0.58 -3.40
C ASP A 62 -6.40 -0.55 -3.16
N VAL A 63 -7.69 -0.23 -3.29
CA VAL A 63 -8.79 -1.18 -3.12
C VAL A 63 -9.73 -1.05 -4.30
N ASP A 64 -9.71 -2.07 -5.15
CA ASP A 64 -10.59 -2.16 -6.31
C ASP A 64 -11.84 -2.94 -5.92
N SER A 65 -13.01 -2.35 -6.19
CA SER A 65 -14.28 -3.03 -5.99
C SER A 65 -14.43 -4.20 -6.98
N PRO A 66 -15.12 -5.28 -6.59
CA PRO A 66 -15.55 -6.27 -7.56
C PRO A 66 -16.43 -5.62 -8.63
N CYS A 67 -16.65 -6.32 -9.75
CA CYS A 67 -17.59 -5.88 -10.76
C CYS A 67 -18.98 -5.69 -10.12
N VAL A 68 -19.52 -4.48 -10.20
CA VAL A 68 -20.88 -4.14 -9.76
C VAL A 68 -21.75 -3.85 -10.97
N GLN A 69 -23.06 -4.04 -10.82
CA GLN A 69 -24.01 -3.58 -11.83
C GLN A 69 -24.13 -2.07 -11.76
N ALA A 70 -24.15 -1.41 -12.93
CA ALA A 70 -24.41 0.02 -13.01
C ALA A 70 -25.79 0.30 -12.40
N SER A 71 -25.85 1.34 -11.57
CA SER A 71 -27.10 1.82 -10.95
C SER A 71 -27.21 3.30 -11.22
N GLU A 72 -28.41 3.75 -11.59
CA GLU A 72 -28.71 5.18 -11.63
C GLU A 72 -28.64 5.73 -10.21
N VAL A 73 -27.94 6.85 -10.05
CA VAL A 73 -27.87 7.63 -8.81
C VAL A 73 -28.23 9.06 -9.14
N ALA A 74 -28.91 9.74 -8.23
CA ALA A 74 -29.25 11.14 -8.41
C ALA A 74 -27.98 12.01 -8.40
N ASP A 75 -27.99 13.07 -9.19
CA ASP A 75 -26.92 14.06 -9.16
C ASP A 75 -26.76 14.66 -7.75
N PRO A 76 -25.52 14.98 -7.33
CA PRO A 76 -25.30 15.64 -6.06
C PRO A 76 -25.99 17.01 -6.06
N ILE A 77 -26.92 17.21 -5.13
CA ILE A 77 -27.62 18.49 -4.94
C ILE A 77 -26.74 19.57 -4.30
N SER A 78 -25.58 19.17 -3.75
CA SER A 78 -24.61 20.04 -3.10
C SER A 78 -23.60 20.58 -4.11
N GLN A 79 -23.30 21.88 -4.04
CA GLN A 79 -22.15 22.44 -4.76
C GLN A 79 -20.85 21.89 -4.15
N ALA A 80 -19.89 21.56 -5.02
CA ALA A 80 -18.53 21.24 -4.58
C ALA A 80 -17.93 22.48 -3.89
N THR A 81 -17.59 22.33 -2.60
CA THR A 81 -16.96 23.39 -1.80
C THR A 81 -15.44 23.24 -1.74
N ALA A 82 -14.91 22.11 -2.21
CA ALA A 82 -13.48 21.88 -2.27
C ALA A 82 -12.86 22.80 -3.34
N PRO A 83 -11.79 23.54 -3.01
CA PRO A 83 -11.02 24.25 -4.01
C PRO A 83 -10.54 23.25 -5.07
N LEU A 84 -10.88 23.49 -6.33
CA LEU A 84 -10.22 22.85 -7.46
C LEU A 84 -8.90 23.60 -7.61
N ASP A 85 -7.81 23.04 -7.09
CA ASP A 85 -6.48 23.58 -7.33
C ASP A 85 -6.02 23.14 -8.73
N PRO A 86 -5.97 24.05 -9.72
CA PRO A 86 -5.55 23.70 -11.09
C PRO A 86 -4.06 23.30 -11.15
N GLU A 87 -3.29 23.54 -10.10
CA GLU A 87 -1.89 23.14 -9.94
C GLU A 87 -1.75 21.91 -9.03
N ALA A 88 -2.85 21.21 -8.70
CA ALA A 88 -2.86 20.01 -7.84
C ALA A 88 -2.17 18.78 -8.44
N GLU A 89 -1.21 18.96 -9.35
CA GLU A 89 -0.34 17.92 -9.88
C GLU A 89 0.69 17.44 -8.85
N PHE A 90 0.87 18.16 -7.73
CA PHE A 90 1.85 17.79 -6.71
C PHE A 90 1.35 16.63 -5.84
N ILE A 91 1.65 15.40 -6.26
CA ILE A 91 1.55 14.22 -5.40
C ILE A 91 2.70 14.31 -4.37
N PRO A 92 2.41 14.53 -3.07
CA PRO A 92 3.46 14.71 -2.08
C PRO A 92 4.31 13.45 -1.97
N ARG A 93 5.64 13.62 -1.98
CA ARG A 93 6.58 12.51 -1.71
C ARG A 93 6.66 12.22 -0.21
N PRO A 94 6.99 10.99 0.21
CA PRO A 94 7.26 10.69 1.61
C PRO A 94 8.50 11.46 2.08
N ASN A 95 8.41 12.05 3.26
CA ASN A 95 9.43 12.94 3.84
C ASN A 95 9.58 12.77 5.36
N ILE A 96 8.78 11.90 5.98
CA ILE A 96 8.86 11.61 7.42
C ILE A 96 9.79 10.41 7.58
N HIS A 97 10.78 10.55 8.46
CA HIS A 97 11.71 9.47 8.78
C HIS A 97 11.34 8.83 10.11
N SER A 98 11.34 7.51 10.13
CA SER A 98 11.23 6.68 11.31
C SER A 98 12.56 5.97 11.55
N ASP A 99 13.03 5.96 12.80
CA ASP A 99 14.27 5.27 13.19
C ASP A 99 14.29 3.80 12.78
N PHE A 100 13.12 3.16 12.68
CA PHE A 100 13.00 1.78 12.26
C PHE A 100 12.75 1.65 10.74
N TRP A 101 11.65 2.23 10.25
CA TRP A 101 11.20 2.00 8.86
C TRP A 101 12.07 2.69 7.82
N SER A 102 12.72 3.79 8.19
CA SER A 102 13.58 4.56 7.29
C SER A 102 15.07 4.23 7.46
N ALA A 103 15.42 3.31 8.36
CA ALA A 103 16.81 2.89 8.56
C ALA A 103 17.35 2.16 7.34
N GLU A 104 18.57 2.51 6.93
CA GLU A 104 19.28 1.90 5.81
C GLU A 104 20.16 0.72 6.23
N THR A 105 20.37 0.54 7.54
CA THR A 105 21.09 -0.61 8.07
C THR A 105 20.18 -1.85 7.99
N PRO A 106 20.62 -2.95 7.34
CA PRO A 106 19.89 -4.21 7.34
C PRO A 106 19.54 -4.63 8.77
N GLU A 107 18.34 -5.18 8.98
CA GLU A 107 18.06 -5.87 10.23
C GLU A 107 19.04 -7.05 10.32
N VAL A 108 19.86 -7.07 11.37
CA VAL A 108 20.63 -8.27 11.70
C VAL A 108 19.60 -9.32 12.07
N GLY A 109 19.39 -10.28 11.16
CA GLY A 109 18.49 -11.39 11.43
C GLY A 109 18.93 -12.03 12.74
N VAL A 110 18.02 -12.11 13.71
CA VAL A 110 18.22 -12.98 14.86
C VAL A 110 18.33 -14.38 14.28
N THR A 111 19.56 -14.84 14.08
CA THR A 111 19.84 -16.25 13.86
C THR A 111 19.34 -16.94 15.10
N SER A 112 18.17 -17.58 14.99
CA SER A 112 17.66 -18.45 16.04
C SER A 112 18.69 -19.56 16.22
N GLY A 113 19.55 -19.39 17.23
CA GLY A 113 20.55 -20.37 17.58
C GLY A 113 19.84 -21.59 18.16
N ARG A 114 20.06 -22.72 17.48
CA ARG A 114 19.88 -24.13 17.89
C ARG A 114 18.58 -24.54 18.56
#